data_AF-F0F7P1-F1
#
_entry.id   AF-F0F7P1-F1
#
_cell.length_a   1.000
_cell.length_b   1.000
_cell.length_c   1.000
_cell.angle_alpha   90.00
_cell.angle_beta   90.00
_cell.angle_gamma   90.00
#
_symmetry.space_group_name_H-M   'P 1'
#
loop_
_entity.id
_entity.type
_entity.pdbx_description
1 polymer ?
#
loop_
_entity_poly.entity_id
_entity_poly.type
_entity_poly.pdbx_seq_one_letter_code
_entity_poly.pdbx_strand_id
1 'polypeptide(L)'
;MEFYRGFRIVNQNHLSMFLKNKKRIINYFVLIIGFGVWESCHSKVQHVLVPVDNVRSYKLSENHDTTTIIEERDDYSRTVIKFYKDNSEVFTSDYGGHKELLMSTTEMLDTVYSGDANYRNHRIQIKQENPNLFSTSIYHIDVKPVLLLTIYYDHSYSIKAIRNWLVYTTYKSKHDE
;
A
#
# COMPACT_ATOMS: atom_id res chain seq x y z
N MET A 1 -46.97 61.19 -40.46
CA MET A 1 -45.70 60.52 -40.16
C MET A 1 -46.02 59.06 -39.88
N GLU A 2 -46.10 58.25 -40.93
CA GLU A 2 -45.03 57.34 -41.45
C GLU A 2 -44.90 56.07 -40.58
N PHE A 3 -45.42 54.91 -41.01
CA PHE A 3 -44.77 53.84 -41.83
C PHE A 3 -43.53 53.24 -41.12
N TYR A 4 -43.38 51.93 -40.82
CA TYR A 4 -43.37 50.76 -41.71
C TYR A 4 -43.51 49.40 -40.99
N ARG A 5 -43.96 48.42 -41.78
CA ARG A 5 -43.92 46.94 -41.63
C ARG A 5 -42.52 46.36 -41.38
N GLY A 6 -42.46 45.12 -40.87
CA GLY A 6 -41.28 44.26 -41.08
C GLY A 6 -41.35 42.86 -40.48
N PHE A 7 -42.00 41.92 -41.17
CA PHE A 7 -41.82 40.47 -41.01
C PHE A 7 -40.33 40.11 -41.14
N ARG A 8 -39.74 39.43 -40.14
CA ARG A 8 -38.37 38.92 -40.22
C ARG A 8 -38.38 37.43 -40.57
N ILE A 9 -38.14 37.14 -41.85
CA ILE A 9 -37.84 35.80 -42.37
C ILE A 9 -36.55 35.32 -41.70
N VAL A 10 -36.64 34.26 -40.90
CA VAL A 10 -35.46 33.58 -40.35
C VAL A 10 -34.87 32.68 -41.43
N ASN A 11 -33.64 33.03 -41.82
CA ASN A 11 -32.84 32.40 -42.85
C ASN A 11 -32.55 30.91 -42.54
N GLN A 12 -33.18 29.99 -43.29
CA GLN A 12 -33.05 28.53 -43.14
C GLN A 12 -31.64 27.98 -43.40
N ASN A 13 -30.74 28.77 -44.00
CA ASN A 13 -29.39 28.33 -44.35
C ASN A 13 -28.44 28.22 -43.15
N HIS A 14 -28.75 28.89 -42.02
CA HIS A 14 -27.88 28.86 -40.84
C HIS A 14 -28.07 27.59 -39.98
N LEU A 15 -29.25 26.97 -40.05
CA LEU A 15 -29.58 25.75 -39.30
C LEU A 15 -28.95 24.49 -39.93
N SER A 16 -28.84 24.44 -41.26
CA SER A 16 -28.29 23.27 -41.97
C SER A 16 -26.77 23.13 -41.77
N MET A 17 -26.05 24.25 -41.67
CA MET A 17 -24.60 24.27 -41.44
C MET A 17 -24.25 23.85 -39.99
N PHE A 18 -25.09 24.21 -39.02
CA PHE A 18 -24.89 23.86 -37.61
C PHE A 18 -25.10 22.35 -37.33
N LEU A 19 -26.06 21.73 -38.03
CA LEU A 19 -26.35 20.30 -37.88
C LEU A 19 -25.27 19.40 -38.51
N LYS A 20 -24.64 19.82 -39.62
CA LYS A 20 -23.53 19.08 -40.24
C LYS A 20 -22.27 19.05 -39.36
N ASN A 21 -21.98 20.11 -38.63
CA ASN A 21 -20.81 20.17 -37.74
C ASN A 21 -20.96 19.29 -36.48
N LYS A 22 -22.16 19.18 -35.89
CA LYS A 22 -22.39 18.29 -34.73
C LYS A 22 -22.18 16.81 -35.05
N LYS A 23 -22.63 16.33 -36.22
CA LYS A 23 -22.43 14.92 -36.62
C LYS A 23 -20.96 14.54 -36.81
N ARG A 24 -20.12 15.48 -37.28
CA ARG A 24 -18.67 15.28 -37.43
C ARG A 24 -17.94 15.22 -36.09
N ILE A 25 -18.34 16.04 -35.11
CA ILE A 25 -17.72 16.11 -33.78
C ILE A 25 -18.01 14.83 -32.96
N ILE A 26 -19.23 14.29 -33.05
CA ILE A 26 -19.60 13.05 -32.35
C ILE A 26 -18.77 11.85 -32.86
N ASN A 27 -18.45 11.82 -34.16
CA ASN A 27 -17.70 10.73 -34.75
C ASN A 27 -16.21 10.70 -34.31
N TYR A 28 -15.63 11.86 -33.95
CA TYR A 28 -14.25 11.92 -33.40
C TYR A 28 -14.17 11.45 -31.95
N PHE A 29 -15.21 11.72 -31.14
CA PHE A 29 -15.22 11.30 -29.73
C PHE A 29 -15.31 9.78 -29.55
N VAL A 30 -15.99 9.07 -30.46
CA VAL A 30 -16.12 7.60 -30.41
C VAL A 30 -14.81 6.89 -30.80
N LEU A 31 -13.97 7.51 -31.62
CA LEU A 31 -12.69 6.93 -32.06
C LEU A 31 -11.57 7.04 -31.02
N ILE A 32 -11.65 7.98 -30.06
CA ILE A 32 -10.62 8.17 -29.02
C ILE A 32 -10.77 7.16 -27.86
N ILE A 33 -11.96 6.57 -27.67
CA ILE A 33 -12.23 5.60 -26.60
C ILE A 33 -11.69 4.18 -26.95
N GLY A 34 -11.31 3.94 -28.21
CA GLY A 34 -10.97 2.60 -28.72
C GLY A 34 -9.48 2.17 -28.67
N PHE A 35 -8.55 3.03 -28.27
CA PHE A 35 -7.09 2.73 -28.32
C PHE A 35 -6.32 3.16 -27.06
N GLY A 36 -6.91 2.95 -25.89
CA GLY A 36 -6.30 3.28 -24.60
C GLY A 36 -6.33 2.13 -23.59
N VAL A 37 -6.26 0.88 -24.05
CA VAL A 37 -6.00 -0.28 -23.18
C VAL A 37 -4.68 -0.90 -23.61
N TRP A 38 -3.59 -0.17 -23.36
CA TRP A 38 -2.29 -0.79 -23.17
C TRP A 38 -1.87 -0.45 -21.75
N GLU A 39 -1.80 -1.51 -20.97
CA GLU A 39 -1.46 -1.59 -19.57
C GLU A 39 -0.33 -0.62 -19.18
N SER A 40 -0.72 0.51 -18.56
CA SER A 40 0.16 1.16 -17.63
C SER A 40 0.25 0.24 -16.43
N CYS A 41 1.30 -0.59 -16.39
CA CYS A 41 1.77 -1.22 -15.18
C CYS A 41 2.10 -0.08 -14.21
N HIS A 42 1.10 0.32 -13.44
CA HIS A 42 1.22 1.28 -12.36
C HIS A 42 2.10 0.59 -11.32
N SER A 43 3.42 0.80 -11.38
CA SER A 43 4.22 0.62 -10.18
C SER A 43 3.64 1.62 -9.18
N LYS A 44 2.80 1.15 -8.26
CA LYS A 44 2.35 1.95 -7.13
C LYS A 44 3.62 2.44 -6.46
N VAL A 45 3.94 3.72 -6.65
CA VAL A 45 5.02 4.39 -5.94
C VAL A 45 4.59 4.35 -4.48
N GLN A 46 5.19 3.42 -3.77
CA GLN A 46 4.89 3.15 -2.38
C GLN A 46 5.42 4.31 -1.56
N HIS A 47 4.57 4.80 -0.67
CA HIS A 47 4.86 5.90 0.24
C HIS A 47 6.24 5.75 0.86
N VAL A 48 6.98 6.86 0.95
CA VAL A 48 8.31 6.91 1.55
C VAL A 48 8.20 6.44 3.01
N LEU A 49 8.64 5.20 3.24
CA LEU A 49 8.77 4.58 4.55
C LEU A 49 10.06 5.13 5.15
N VAL A 50 9.94 6.07 6.11
CA VAL A 50 11.10 6.70 6.74
C VAL A 50 11.80 5.66 7.61
N PRO A 51 12.99 5.17 7.21
CA PRO A 51 13.72 4.21 8.01
C PRO A 51 14.51 4.93 9.11
N VAL A 52 14.68 4.26 10.24
CA VAL A 52 15.60 4.68 11.30
C VAL A 52 16.75 3.65 11.31
N ASP A 53 17.97 4.11 11.06
CA ASP A 53 19.26 3.38 11.00
C ASP A 53 19.48 2.45 9.79
N ASN A 54 20.65 2.55 9.10
CA ASN A 54 21.29 1.78 7.99
C ASN A 54 20.43 1.06 6.94
N VAL A 55 19.12 1.15 7.08
CA VAL A 55 18.06 0.75 6.19
C VAL A 55 17.80 1.98 5.36
N ARG A 56 17.96 1.83 4.07
CA ARG A 56 17.70 2.88 3.10
C ARG A 56 16.22 3.04 2.84
N SER A 57 15.49 1.92 2.84
CA SER A 57 14.06 1.87 2.56
C SER A 57 13.49 0.50 2.91
N TYR A 58 12.16 0.45 3.01
CA TYR A 58 11.40 -0.78 2.89
C TYR A 58 10.68 -0.80 1.54
N LYS A 59 10.66 -1.96 0.88
CA LYS A 59 9.88 -2.21 -0.33
C LYS A 59 8.86 -3.30 -0.06
N LEU A 60 7.65 -3.13 -0.57
CA LEU A 60 6.68 -4.22 -0.60
C LEU A 60 6.71 -4.87 -1.99
N SER A 61 6.94 -6.17 -2.02
CA SER A 61 6.78 -6.99 -3.21
C SER A 61 5.44 -7.73 -3.09
N GLU A 62 4.47 -7.31 -3.89
CA GLU A 62 3.14 -7.89 -3.96
C GLU A 62 3.10 -8.94 -5.08
N ASN A 63 2.66 -10.15 -4.78
CA ASN A 63 2.47 -11.23 -5.75
C ASN A 63 1.16 -11.96 -5.43
N HIS A 64 0.14 -11.70 -6.25
CA HIS A 64 -1.23 -12.18 -6.05
C HIS A 64 -1.71 -11.90 -4.61
N ASP A 65 -1.90 -12.95 -3.81
CA ASP A 65 -2.41 -12.85 -2.44
C ASP A 65 -1.30 -12.73 -1.39
N THR A 66 -0.04 -12.74 -1.83
CA THR A 66 1.14 -12.67 -0.97
C THR A 66 1.82 -11.31 -1.06
N THR A 67 2.26 -10.79 0.08
CA THR A 67 3.06 -9.57 0.18
C THR A 67 4.31 -9.86 0.98
N THR A 68 5.45 -9.41 0.47
CA THR A 68 6.75 -9.53 1.13
C THR A 68 7.27 -8.15 1.48
N ILE A 69 7.61 -7.91 2.74
CA ILE A 69 8.37 -6.73 3.15
C ILE A 69 9.85 -7.04 2.96
N ILE A 70 10.50 -6.24 2.12
CA ILE A 70 11.94 -6.30 1.85
C ILE A 70 12.58 -5.06 2.46
N GLU A 71 13.60 -5.27 3.29
CA GLU A 71 14.46 -4.20 3.80
C GLU A 71 15.62 -4.01 2.84
N GLU A 72 15.81 -2.79 2.35
CA GLU A 72 16.96 -2.42 1.54
C GLU A 72 17.98 -1.67 2.40
N ARG A 73 19.24 -2.12 2.35
CA ARG A 73 20.39 -1.46 2.95
C ARG A 73 21.36 -1.05 1.83
N ASP A 74 22.46 -0.41 2.21
CA ASP A 74 23.44 0.07 1.23
C ASP A 74 24.14 -1.07 0.47
N ASP A 75 24.36 -2.20 1.13
CA ASP A 75 25.19 -3.31 0.66
C ASP A 75 24.40 -4.60 0.35
N TYR A 76 23.19 -4.76 0.89
CA TYR A 76 22.31 -5.90 0.60
C TYR A 76 20.84 -5.58 0.83
N SER A 77 19.97 -6.47 0.36
CA SER A 77 18.55 -6.50 0.73
C SER A 77 18.22 -7.80 1.45
N ARG A 78 17.25 -7.75 2.37
CA ARG A 78 16.77 -8.94 3.06
C ARG A 78 15.26 -8.95 3.15
N THR A 79 14.68 -10.15 3.06
CA THR A 79 13.27 -10.34 3.39
C THR A 79 13.09 -10.21 4.90
N VAL A 80 12.13 -9.38 5.32
CA VAL A 80 11.80 -9.18 6.74
C VAL A 80 10.66 -10.09 7.16
N ILE A 81 9.60 -10.11 6.35
CA ILE A 81 8.43 -10.94 6.57
C ILE A 81 7.66 -11.17 5.28
N LYS A 82 7.15 -12.38 5.09
CA LYS A 82 6.14 -12.73 4.10
C LYS A 82 4.79 -12.97 4.78
N PHE A 83 3.73 -12.46 4.15
CA PHE A 83 2.37 -12.66 4.63
C PHE A 83 1.41 -12.73 3.46
N TYR A 84 0.22 -13.25 3.72
CA TYR A 84 -0.80 -13.46 2.72
C TYR A 84 -2.18 -13.15 3.28
N LYS A 85 -3.07 -12.73 2.39
CA LYS A 85 -4.48 -12.55 2.74
C LYS A 85 -5.19 -13.90 2.63
N ASP A 86 -5.91 -14.28 3.67
CA ASP A 86 -6.80 -15.43 3.64
C ASP A 86 -8.17 -15.00 4.18
N ASN A 87 -9.19 -15.05 3.32
CA ASN A 87 -10.50 -14.46 3.55
C ASN A 87 -10.42 -12.95 3.88
N SER A 88 -10.86 -12.55 5.08
CA SER A 88 -10.96 -11.16 5.53
C SER A 88 -9.75 -10.66 6.31
N GLU A 89 -8.76 -11.52 6.56
CA GLU A 89 -7.62 -11.21 7.45
C GLU A 89 -6.28 -11.57 6.80
N VAL A 90 -5.19 -11.10 7.42
CA VAL A 90 -3.84 -11.28 6.91
C VAL A 90 -3.04 -12.14 7.87
N PHE A 91 -2.40 -13.17 7.32
CA PHE A 91 -1.66 -14.18 8.07
C PHE A 91 -0.21 -14.25 7.62
N THR A 92 0.66 -14.72 8.51
CA THR A 92 2.05 -15.08 8.19
C THR A 92 2.31 -16.53 8.54
N SER A 93 3.34 -17.10 7.93
CA SER A 93 3.91 -18.40 8.28
C SER A 93 5.44 -18.35 8.31
N ASP A 94 6.01 -17.15 8.34
CA ASP A 94 7.46 -16.94 8.22
C ASP A 94 8.25 -17.37 9.47
N TYR A 95 7.55 -17.70 10.57
CA TYR A 95 8.12 -18.09 11.86
C TYR A 95 7.97 -19.58 12.21
N GLY A 96 7.84 -20.46 11.21
CA GLY A 96 7.81 -21.92 11.41
C GLY A 96 6.65 -22.64 10.74
N GLY A 97 6.07 -22.05 9.69
CA GLY A 97 5.08 -22.72 8.84
C GLY A 97 3.67 -22.83 9.43
N HIS A 98 3.45 -22.37 10.66
CA HIS A 98 2.11 -22.24 11.23
C HIS A 98 1.41 -21.00 10.67
N LYS A 99 0.08 -21.08 10.48
CA LYS A 99 -0.74 -19.94 10.09
C LYS A 99 -0.98 -19.05 11.31
N GLU A 100 -0.36 -17.89 11.33
CA GLU A 100 -0.39 -16.94 12.46
C GLU A 100 -1.07 -15.64 12.03
N LEU A 101 -2.02 -15.17 12.82
CA LEU A 101 -2.73 -13.92 12.51
C LEU A 101 -1.75 -12.75 12.62
N LEU A 102 -1.53 -12.05 11.51
CA LEU A 102 -0.60 -10.93 11.42
C LEU A 102 -1.32 -9.58 11.44
N MET A 103 -2.40 -9.42 10.68
CA MET A 103 -3.17 -8.16 10.65
C MET A 103 -4.66 -8.46 10.70
N SER A 104 -5.37 -7.69 11.54
CA SER A 104 -6.83 -7.71 11.64
C SER A 104 -7.34 -6.31 11.94
N THR A 105 -8.50 -5.98 11.36
CA THR A 105 -9.23 -4.74 11.64
C THR A 105 -10.39 -4.95 12.60
N THR A 106 -10.68 -6.21 12.93
CA THR A 106 -11.80 -6.64 13.78
C THR A 106 -11.33 -7.24 15.09
N GLU A 107 -10.15 -7.87 15.11
CA GLU A 107 -9.60 -8.53 16.29
C GLU A 107 -8.31 -7.85 16.76
N MET A 108 -8.32 -7.38 18.01
CA MET A 108 -7.13 -6.83 18.66
C MET A 108 -6.55 -7.92 19.54
N LEU A 109 -5.28 -8.23 19.35
CA LEU A 109 -4.69 -9.46 19.83
C LEU A 109 -3.30 -9.21 20.39
N ASP A 110 -2.92 -10.07 21.33
CA ASP A 110 -1.63 -10.02 21.98
C ASP A 110 -1.16 -11.43 22.31
N THR A 111 -0.62 -12.11 21.30
CA THR A 111 -0.39 -13.56 21.34
C THR A 111 1.08 -13.89 21.22
N VAL A 112 1.52 -14.82 22.06
CA VAL A 112 2.83 -15.46 21.96
C VAL A 112 2.67 -16.76 21.19
N TYR A 113 3.40 -16.88 20.10
CA TYR A 113 3.50 -18.10 19.32
C TYR A 113 4.79 -18.81 19.67
N SER A 114 4.69 -20.15 19.76
CA SER A 114 5.87 -20.98 19.94
C SER A 114 6.54 -21.15 18.59
N GLY A 115 7.84 -20.86 18.53
CA GLY A 115 8.64 -21.15 17.34
C GLY A 115 8.88 -22.65 17.20
N ASP A 116 9.21 -23.10 15.98
CA ASP A 116 9.64 -24.47 15.73
C ASP A 116 11.15 -24.68 16.01
N ALA A 117 11.74 -25.79 15.55
CA ALA A 117 13.16 -26.08 15.74
C ALA A 117 14.13 -25.02 15.19
N ASN A 118 13.71 -24.21 14.21
CA ASN A 118 14.52 -23.19 13.54
C ASN A 118 14.11 -21.76 13.90
N TYR A 119 12.96 -21.57 14.55
CA TYR A 119 12.42 -20.24 14.86
C TYR A 119 12.27 -20.03 16.36
N ARG A 120 12.50 -18.79 16.80
CA ARG A 120 12.32 -18.41 18.20
C ARG A 120 10.84 -18.22 18.50
N ASN A 121 10.50 -18.36 19.77
CA ASN A 121 9.23 -17.84 20.27
C ASN A 121 9.12 -16.36 19.91
N HIS A 122 7.94 -15.96 19.50
CA HIS A 122 7.70 -14.60 19.07
C HIS A 122 6.30 -14.18 19.49
N ARG A 123 6.07 -12.88 19.51
CA ARG A 123 4.80 -12.28 19.90
C ARG A 123 4.32 -11.36 18.81
N ILE A 124 3.07 -11.51 18.44
CA ILE A 124 2.38 -10.61 17.53
C ILE A 124 1.32 -9.87 18.34
N GLN A 125 1.39 -8.56 18.31
CA GLN A 125 0.45 -7.67 18.97
C GLN A 125 -0.26 -6.80 17.92
N ILE A 126 -1.57 -6.92 17.83
CA ILE A 126 -2.44 -6.16 16.94
C ILE A 126 -3.22 -5.13 17.76
N LYS A 127 -3.14 -3.86 17.35
CA LYS A 127 -3.83 -2.74 18.02
C LYS A 127 -4.54 -1.85 17.04
N GLN A 128 -5.62 -1.24 17.51
CA GLN A 128 -6.25 -0.10 16.88
C GLN A 128 -5.62 1.16 17.46
N GLU A 129 -4.85 1.88 16.63
CA GLU A 129 -4.20 3.13 17.04
C GLU A 129 -5.20 4.30 17.02
N ASN A 130 -6.11 4.28 16.04
CA ASN A 130 -7.24 5.19 15.92
C ASN A 130 -8.32 4.57 15.00
N PRO A 131 -9.50 5.20 14.80
CA PRO A 131 -10.57 4.62 14.00
C PRO A 131 -10.21 4.21 12.57
N ASN A 132 -9.15 4.79 11.98
CA ASN A 132 -8.75 4.55 10.59
C ASN A 132 -7.35 3.93 10.46
N LEU A 133 -6.69 3.60 11.58
CA LEU A 133 -5.32 3.12 11.61
C LEU A 133 -5.14 2.02 12.63
N PHE A 134 -4.54 0.93 12.16
CA PHE A 134 -4.20 -0.24 12.96
C PHE A 134 -2.69 -0.45 12.91
N SER A 135 -2.17 -1.16 13.89
CA SER A 135 -0.77 -1.55 13.96
C SER A 135 -0.62 -3.02 14.31
N THR A 136 0.44 -3.61 13.78
CA THR A 136 0.93 -4.92 14.18
C THR A 136 2.38 -4.77 14.61
N SER A 137 2.68 -5.08 15.87
CA SER A 137 4.04 -5.14 16.41
C SER A 137 4.47 -6.58 16.60
N ILE A 138 5.63 -6.93 16.04
CA ILE A 138 6.22 -8.27 16.11
C ILE A 138 7.43 -8.21 17.02
N TYR A 139 7.52 -9.13 17.98
CA TYR A 139 8.61 -9.22 18.94
C TYR A 139 9.25 -10.60 18.87
N HIS A 140 10.58 -10.66 18.90
CA HIS A 140 11.28 -11.91 19.21
C HIS A 140 11.40 -12.08 20.72
N ILE A 141 11.25 -13.30 21.21
CA ILE A 141 11.38 -13.65 22.62
C ILE A 141 12.57 -14.60 22.77
N ASP A 142 13.68 -14.07 23.29
CA ASP A 142 14.75 -14.87 23.85
C ASP A 142 14.56 -14.96 25.37
N VAL A 143 15.22 -14.08 26.13
CA VAL A 143 15.00 -13.91 27.59
C VAL A 143 14.00 -12.78 27.86
N LYS A 144 14.02 -11.72 27.04
CA LYS A 144 13.09 -10.60 27.08
C LYS A 144 12.54 -10.33 25.68
N PRO A 145 11.28 -9.88 25.54
CA PRO A 145 10.74 -9.51 24.25
C PRO A 145 11.51 -8.31 23.66
N VAL A 146 11.99 -8.46 22.43
CA VAL A 146 12.64 -7.38 21.66
C VAL A 146 11.75 -7.09 20.46
N LEU A 147 11.33 -5.83 20.30
CA LEU A 147 10.56 -5.41 19.12
C LEU A 147 11.42 -5.64 17.88
N LEU A 148 10.85 -6.19 16.83
CA LEU A 148 11.50 -6.35 15.53
C LEU A 148 10.98 -5.31 14.55
N LEU A 149 9.66 -5.29 14.41
CA LEU A 149 8.96 -4.53 13.39
C LEU A 149 7.60 -4.09 13.91
N THR A 150 7.16 -2.90 13.51
CA THR A 150 5.78 -2.45 13.62
C THR A 150 5.29 -2.05 12.24
N ILE A 151 4.17 -2.61 11.81
CA ILE A 151 3.52 -2.33 10.53
C ILE A 151 2.23 -1.57 10.83
N TYR A 152 2.04 -0.41 10.20
CA TYR A 152 0.82 0.39 10.30
C TYR A 152 0.00 0.25 9.03
N TYR A 153 -1.31 0.02 9.15
CA TYR A 153 -2.21 -0.24 8.03
C TYR A 153 -3.62 0.32 8.25
N ASP A 154 -4.37 0.50 7.16
CA ASP A 154 -5.77 0.94 7.19
C ASP A 154 -6.76 -0.25 7.12
N HIS A 155 -8.06 0.06 7.06
CA HIS A 155 -9.14 -0.93 6.92
C HIS A 155 -9.05 -1.82 5.67
N SER A 156 -8.32 -1.36 4.64
CA SER A 156 -8.09 -2.13 3.41
C SER A 156 -6.84 -3.00 3.50
N TYR A 157 -6.19 -3.06 4.67
CA TYR A 157 -4.86 -3.63 4.89
C TYR A 157 -3.76 -2.97 4.04
N SER A 158 -3.98 -1.72 3.61
CA SER A 158 -2.94 -0.96 2.91
C SER A 158 -1.92 -0.43 3.93
N ILE A 159 -0.68 -0.90 3.81
CA ILE A 159 0.43 -0.47 4.66
C ILE A 159 0.69 1.02 4.44
N LYS A 160 0.69 1.77 5.55
CA LYS A 160 0.93 3.22 5.59
C LYS A 160 2.32 3.56 6.08
N ALA A 161 2.84 2.78 7.02
CA ALA A 161 4.16 2.97 7.59
C ALA A 161 4.73 1.65 8.13
N ILE A 162 6.05 1.57 8.16
CA ILE A 162 6.80 0.48 8.78
C ILE A 162 7.84 1.13 9.67
N ARG A 163 7.92 0.65 10.92
CA ARG A 163 8.89 1.08 11.90
C ARG A 163 9.67 -0.13 12.39
N ASN A 164 11.00 -0.07 12.34
CA ASN A 164 11.86 -1.08 12.92
C ASN A 164 12.31 -0.68 14.34
N TRP A 165 12.88 -1.64 15.06
CA TRP A 165 13.54 -1.40 16.35
C TRP A 165 15.06 -1.27 16.21
N LEU A 166 15.65 -0.45 17.08
CA LEU A 166 17.09 -0.28 17.26
C LEU A 166 17.70 -1.53 17.90
N VAL A 167 18.27 -2.43 17.10
CA VAL A 167 19.11 -3.52 17.61
C VAL A 167 20.52 -2.93 17.85
N TYR A 168 20.78 -2.55 19.10
CA TYR A 168 22.10 -2.18 19.65
C TYR A 168 22.89 -1.11 18.85
N THR A 169 22.79 0.16 19.27
CA THR A 169 23.99 1.00 19.22
C THR A 169 24.99 0.37 20.20
N THR A 170 25.87 -0.48 19.70
CA THR A 170 27.04 -0.91 20.46
C THR A 170 27.89 0.34 20.62
N TYR A 171 27.73 1.06 21.73
CA TYR A 171 28.75 2.01 22.16
C TYR A 171 30.02 1.18 22.33
N LYS A 172 30.95 1.28 21.38
CA LYS A 172 32.33 0.93 21.67
C LYS A 172 32.75 1.88 22.79
N SER A 173 32.91 1.35 23.99
CA SER A 173 33.66 2.04 25.03
C SER A 173 35.00 2.43 24.41
N LYS A 174 35.40 3.70 24.49
CA LYS A 174 36.78 4.13 24.23
C LYS A 174 37.67 3.64 25.39
N HIS A 175 37.71 2.34 25.62
CA HIS A 175 38.66 1.68 26.49
C HIS A 175 38.78 0.25 25.99
N ASP A 176 39.44 0.10 24.84
CA ASP A 176 40.28 -1.05 24.53
C ASP A 176 41.50 -0.46 23.80
N GLU A 177 42.66 -0.80 24.36
CA GLU A 177 44.04 -0.30 24.24
C GLU A 177 44.56 0.26 22.91
#